data_AF-A0A5C3Q7K6-F1
#
_entry.id   AF-A0A5C3Q7K6-F1
#
_cell.length_a   1.000
_cell.length_b   1.000
_cell.length_c   1.000
_cell.angle_alpha   90.00
_cell.angle_beta   90.00
_cell.angle_gamma   90.00
#
_symmetry.space_group_name_H-M   'P 1'
#
loop_
_entity.id
_entity.type
_entity.pdbx_description
1 polymer ?
#
loop_
_entity_poly.entity_id
_entity_poly.type
_entity_poly.pdbx_seq_one_letter_code
_entity_poly.pdbx_strand_id
1 'polypeptide(L)'
;MADTHKDGEQKNVARDDTQSHQSLDTKDSQTIANKLAKESIREKEGNKDSIETQRVKEDPTLPARAHGNEPSRGAKIDAAIEQEEQEYLERKGKA
;
A
#
# COMPACT_ATOMS: atom_id res chain seq x y z
N MET A 1 37.00 31.83 -21.19
CA MET A 1 36.30 31.39 -19.97
C MET A 1 35.82 29.98 -20.22
N ALA A 2 36.47 28.99 -19.59
CA ALA A 2 36.14 27.58 -19.75
C ALA A 2 35.31 27.15 -18.54
N ASP A 3 34.02 26.89 -18.74
CA ASP A 3 33.13 26.32 -17.73
C ASP A 3 33.29 24.80 -17.73
N THR A 4 34.13 24.31 -16.83
CA THR A 4 34.25 22.90 -16.49
C THR A 4 33.04 22.48 -15.66
N HIS A 5 32.08 21.83 -16.31
CA HIS A 5 31.01 21.12 -15.63
C HIS A 5 31.64 19.95 -14.87
N LYS A 6 31.80 20.16 -13.57
CA LYS A 6 32.33 19.19 -12.61
C LYS A 6 31.28 18.10 -12.43
N ASP A 7 31.48 16.97 -13.12
CA ASP A 7 30.72 15.74 -12.96
C ASP A 7 30.72 15.35 -11.48
N GLY A 8 29.63 15.68 -10.79
CA GLY A 8 29.39 15.26 -9.43
C GLY A 8 29.13 13.76 -9.45
N GLU A 9 30.13 12.97 -9.08
CA GLU A 9 29.95 11.58 -8.63
C GLU A 9 28.89 11.57 -7.53
N GLN A 10 27.64 11.33 -7.91
CA GLN A 10 26.58 10.93 -6.98
C GLN A 10 26.94 9.52 -6.52
N LYS A 11 27.74 9.44 -5.45
CA LYS A 11 27.97 8.19 -4.73
C LYS A 11 26.61 7.71 -4.24
N ASN A 12 26.13 6.60 -4.80
CA ASN A 12 25.01 5.84 -4.25
C ASN A 12 25.43 5.36 -2.86
N VAL A 13 25.11 6.16 -1.84
CA VAL A 13 25.18 5.73 -0.45
C VAL A 13 24.20 4.57 -0.31
N ALA A 14 24.74 3.37 -0.15
CA ALA A 14 23.97 2.20 0.22
C ALA A 14 23.17 2.57 1.48
N ARG A 15 21.84 2.53 1.38
CA ARG A 15 20.96 2.75 2.52
C ARG A 15 21.28 1.66 3.52
N ASP A 16 21.74 2.07 4.69
CA ASP A 16 22.01 1.19 5.80
C ASP A 16 20.68 0.58 6.27
N ASP A 17 20.43 -0.69 5.94
CA ASP A 17 19.23 -1.46 6.31
C ASP A 17 19.17 -1.78 7.83
N THR A 18 19.81 -0.98 8.68
CA THR A 18 19.85 -1.23 10.13
C THR A 18 18.53 -0.98 10.82
N GLN A 19 17.58 -0.31 10.15
CA GLN A 19 16.22 -0.12 10.63
C GLN A 19 15.35 -1.31 10.19
N SER A 20 15.66 -2.47 10.76
CA SER A 20 14.89 -3.69 10.55
C SER A 20 13.47 -3.50 11.08
N HIS A 21 12.45 -3.57 10.23
CA HIS A 21 11.04 -3.56 10.64
C HIS A 21 10.60 -4.90 11.31
N GLN A 22 11.52 -5.65 11.89
CA GLN A 22 11.25 -6.90 12.58
C GLN A 22 10.56 -6.63 13.91
N SER A 23 9.44 -7.33 14.15
CA SER A 23 8.63 -7.16 15.37
C SER A 23 9.34 -7.63 16.66
N LEU A 24 10.36 -8.48 16.50
CA LEU A 24 11.18 -9.01 17.59
C LEU A 24 12.61 -8.45 17.57
N ASP A 25 12.80 -7.26 17.01
CA ASP A 25 14.12 -6.61 16.98
C ASP A 25 14.65 -6.41 18.41
N THR A 26 15.92 -6.77 18.62
CA THR A 26 16.63 -6.61 19.88
C THR A 26 16.95 -5.14 20.15
N LYS A 27 17.04 -4.31 19.11
CA LYS A 27 17.24 -2.86 19.22
C LYS A 27 15.94 -2.08 19.44
N ASP A 28 14.78 -2.73 19.33
CA ASP A 28 13.50 -2.10 19.61
C ASP A 28 13.34 -1.85 21.11
N SER A 29 13.14 -0.57 21.46
CA SER A 29 12.88 -0.04 22.80
C SER A 29 11.61 -0.55 23.49
N GLN A 30 10.73 -1.28 22.77
CA GLN A 30 9.52 -1.86 23.36
C GLN A 30 9.84 -2.92 24.42
N THR A 31 9.08 -2.93 25.52
CA THR A 31 9.16 -3.95 26.57
C THR A 31 8.74 -5.33 26.06
N ILE A 32 9.30 -6.40 26.63
CA ILE A 32 8.98 -7.80 26.28
C ILE A 32 7.47 -8.07 26.34
N ALA A 33 6.77 -7.55 27.36
CA ALA A 33 5.32 -7.69 27.49
C ALA A 33 4.55 -7.07 26.32
N ASN A 34 4.99 -5.90 25.83
CA ASN A 34 4.37 -5.22 24.69
C ASN A 34 4.62 -5.98 23.39
N LYS A 35 5.84 -6.50 23.20
CA LYS A 35 6.18 -7.34 22.04
C LYS A 35 5.31 -8.60 22.00
N LEU A 36 5.16 -9.28 23.14
CA LEU A 36 4.34 -10.48 23.25
C LEU A 36 2.85 -10.19 23.01
N ALA A 37 2.33 -9.11 23.60
CA ALA A 37 0.96 -8.68 23.37
C ALA A 37 0.69 -8.41 21.88
N LYS A 38 1.60 -7.68 21.21
CA LYS A 38 1.50 -7.37 19.79
C LYS A 38 1.53 -8.63 18.92
N GLU A 39 2.42 -9.58 19.21
CA GLU A 39 2.47 -10.84 18.47
C GLU A 39 1.19 -11.66 18.66
N SER A 40 0.64 -11.69 19.88
CA SER A 40 -0.64 -12.38 20.16
C SER A 40 -1.83 -11.76 19.43
N ILE A 41 -1.82 -10.43 19.22
CA ILE A 41 -2.83 -9.73 18.42
C ILE A 41 -2.64 -10.09 16.95
N ARG A 42 -1.40 -10.07 16.47
CA ARG A 42 -1.05 -10.41 15.08
C ARG A 42 -1.42 -11.85 14.71
N GLU A 43 -1.24 -12.81 15.60
CA GLU A 43 -1.70 -14.19 15.39
C GLU A 43 -3.23 -14.28 15.29
N LYS A 44 -3.97 -13.51 16.11
CA LYS A 44 -5.45 -13.48 16.09
C LYS A 44 -6.03 -12.76 14.87
N GLU A 45 -5.34 -11.72 14.42
CA GLU A 45 -5.64 -10.93 13.22
C GLU A 45 -5.06 -11.55 11.94
N GLY A 46 -4.37 -12.69 12.05
CA GLY A 46 -3.61 -13.34 10.99
C GLY A 46 -4.30 -13.27 9.62
N ASN A 47 -3.67 -12.54 8.68
CA ASN A 47 -4.10 -12.35 7.29
C ASN A 47 -5.59 -12.01 7.08
N LYS A 48 -6.29 -11.52 8.10
CA LYS A 48 -7.65 -11.01 7.92
C LYS A 48 -7.49 -9.65 7.26
N ASP A 49 -7.76 -9.62 5.95
CA ASP A 49 -7.98 -8.38 5.24
C ASP A 49 -8.92 -7.52 6.09
N SER A 50 -8.43 -6.36 6.52
CA SER A 50 -9.25 -5.43 7.29
C SER A 50 -10.49 -5.06 6.48
N ILE A 51 -11.57 -4.64 7.13
CA ILE A 51 -12.79 -4.20 6.42
C ILE A 51 -12.46 -3.16 5.33
N GLU A 52 -11.48 -2.29 5.59
CA GLU A 52 -10.96 -1.34 4.59
C GLU A 52 -10.26 -2.04 3.43
N THR A 53 -9.41 -3.04 3.69
CA THR A 53 -8.75 -3.83 2.64
C THR A 53 -9.75 -4.61 1.79
N GLN A 54 -10.84 -5.11 2.38
CA GLN A 54 -11.93 -5.76 1.65
C GLN A 54 -12.66 -4.75 0.75
N ARG A 55 -12.96 -3.55 1.27
CA ARG A 55 -13.58 -2.47 0.47
C ARG A 55 -12.70 -2.01 -0.70
N VAL A 56 -11.38 -1.99 -0.53
CA VAL A 56 -10.42 -1.71 -1.62
C VAL A 56 -10.51 -2.77 -2.72
N LYS A 57 -10.73 -4.04 -2.36
CA LYS A 57 -10.85 -5.14 -3.33
C LYS A 57 -12.18 -5.12 -4.09
N GLU A 58 -13.23 -4.56 -3.48
CA GLU A 58 -14.57 -4.45 -4.10
C GLU A 58 -14.67 -3.23 -5.03
N ASP A 59 -14.19 -2.06 -4.61
CA ASP A 59 -14.15 -0.87 -5.46
C ASP A 59 -12.96 0.00 -5.04
N PRO A 60 -11.98 0.22 -5.95
CA PRO A 60 -10.76 0.94 -5.66
C PRO A 60 -10.99 2.44 -5.36
N THR A 61 -12.17 2.98 -5.65
CA THR A 61 -12.54 4.39 -5.41
C THR A 61 -13.19 4.63 -4.05
N LEU A 62 -13.74 3.58 -3.40
CA LEU A 62 -14.46 3.71 -2.14
C LEU A 62 -13.64 4.23 -0.97
N PRO A 63 -12.38 3.80 -0.74
CA PRO A 63 -11.59 4.30 0.38
C PRO A 63 -11.36 5.80 0.28
N ALA A 64 -10.99 6.28 -0.91
CA ALA A 64 -10.77 7.71 -1.15
C ALA A 64 -12.05 8.51 -0.88
N ARG A 65 -13.19 8.05 -1.42
CA ARG A 65 -14.49 8.70 -1.22
C ARG A 65 -14.95 8.67 0.23
N ALA A 66 -14.75 7.57 0.95
CA ALA A 66 -15.10 7.43 2.36
C ALA A 66 -14.32 8.41 3.26
N HIS A 67 -13.08 8.72 2.89
CA HIS A 67 -12.25 9.72 3.57
C HIS A 67 -12.43 11.15 3.03
N GLY A 68 -13.34 11.38 2.08
CA GLY A 68 -13.58 12.70 1.48
C GLY A 68 -12.47 13.16 0.51
N ASN A 69 -11.60 12.26 0.09
CA ASN A 69 -10.52 12.51 -0.86
C ASN A 69 -10.94 12.17 -2.30
N GLU A 70 -10.30 12.82 -3.26
CA GLU A 70 -10.48 12.46 -4.67
C GLU A 70 -9.75 11.13 -4.97
N PRO A 71 -10.40 10.16 -5.64
CA PRO A 71 -9.77 8.91 -6.01
C PRO A 71 -8.61 9.13 -6.98
N SER A 72 -7.60 8.26 -6.90
CA SER A 72 -6.41 8.35 -7.74
C SER A 72 -6.77 8.17 -9.23
N ARG A 73 -5.89 8.64 -10.13
CA ARG A 73 -6.09 8.44 -11.58
C ARG A 73 -6.24 6.96 -11.95
N GLY A 74 -5.49 6.07 -11.29
CA GLY A 74 -5.60 4.62 -11.50
C GLY A 74 -6.97 4.09 -11.09
N ALA A 75 -7.40 4.38 -9.86
CA ALA A 75 -8.70 3.93 -9.35
C ALA A 75 -9.89 4.41 -10.21
N LYS A 76 -9.80 5.61 -10.79
CA LYS A 76 -10.81 6.12 -11.73
C LYS A 76 -10.85 5.35 -13.05
N ILE A 77 -9.69 4.93 -13.56
CA ILE A 77 -9.59 4.15 -14.80
C ILE A 77 -10.11 2.75 -14.55
N ASP A 78 -9.71 2.12 -13.43
CA ASP A 78 -10.17 0.78 -13.06
C ASP A 78 -11.71 0.75 -12.93
N ALA A 79 -12.31 1.73 -12.24
CA ALA A 79 -13.77 1.84 -12.14
C ALA A 79 -14.47 2.07 -13.49
N ALA A 80 -13.85 2.82 -14.42
CA ALA A 80 -14.41 3.04 -15.75
C ALA A 80 -14.35 1.76 -16.61
N ILE A 81 -13.26 0.99 -16.51
CA ILE A 81 -13.12 -0.29 -17.19
C ILE A 81 -14.15 -1.29 -16.68
N GLU A 82 -14.34 -1.39 -15.37
CA GLU A 82 -15.35 -2.29 -14.78
C GLU A 82 -16.76 -1.96 -15.27
N GLN A 83 -17.12 -0.68 -15.35
CA GLN A 83 -18.41 -0.24 -15.89
C GLN A 83 -18.56 -0.59 -17.37
N GLU A 84 -17.54 -0.31 -18.19
CA GLU A 84 -17.56 -0.65 -19.62
C GLU A 84 -17.63 -2.18 -19.84
N GLU A 85 -16.95 -2.97 -19.01
CA GLU A 85 -17.01 -4.43 -19.06
C GLU A 85 -18.38 -4.97 -18.67
N GLN A 86 -19.01 -4.43 -17.62
CA GLN A 86 -20.37 -4.78 -17.22
C GLN A 86 -21.38 -4.47 -18.33
N GLU A 87 -21.33 -3.27 -18.91
CA GLU A 87 -22.19 -2.92 -20.05
C GLU A 87 -21.95 -3.84 -21.26
N TYR A 88 -20.70 -4.23 -21.51
CA TYR A 88 -20.37 -5.17 -22.58
C TYR A 88 -20.92 -6.57 -22.30
N LEU A 89 -20.83 -7.06 -21.07
CA LEU A 89 -21.39 -8.34 -20.61
C LEU A 89 -22.92 -8.38 -20.75
N GLU A 90 -23.60 -7.31 -20.35
CA GLU A 90 -25.04 -7.12 -20.50
C GLU A 90 -25.45 -7.11 -21.98
N ARG A 91 -24.78 -6.32 -22.82
CA ARG A 91 -25.03 -6.28 -24.27
C ARG A 91 -24.78 -7.61 -24.96
N LYS A 92 -23.82 -8.40 -24.45
CA LYS A 92 -23.50 -9.73 -24.99
C LYS A 92 -24.42 -10.83 -24.46
N GLY A 93 -25.38 -10.50 -23.57
CA GLY A 93 -26.33 -11.45 -22.99
C GLY A 93 -25.67 -12.54 -22.16
N LYS A 94 -24.52 -12.24 -21.53
CA LYS A 94 -23.75 -13.18 -20.71
C LYS A 94 -23.90 -12.96 -19.20
N ALA A 95 -24.79 -12.04 -18.82
CA ALA A 95 -25.18 -11.77 -17.43
C ALA A 95 -26.47 -12.53 -17.07
#